data_AF-A0A134AP70-F1
#
_entry.id   AF-A0A134AP70-F1
#
_cell.length_a   1.000
_cell.length_b   1.000
_cell.length_c   1.000
_cell.angle_alpha   90.00
_cell.angle_beta   90.00
_cell.angle_gamma   90.00
#
_symmetry.space_group_name_H-M   'P 1'
#
loop_
_entity.id
_entity.type
_entity.pdbx_description
1 polymer ?
#
loop_
_entity_poly.entity_id
_entity_poly.type
_entity_poly.pdbx_seq_one_letter_code
_entity_poly.pdbx_strand_id
1 'polypeptide(L)' 'MAVQVKETKLMLKSVFADNSSGVMKRRTVTIKGINSKASKDNLYDLSNGLSPLIVGEFASSSLITEEVLSKNA' A
#
# COMPACT_ATOMS: atom_id res chain seq x y z
N MET A 1 16.57 -28.28 3.26
CA MET A 1 15.97 -27.62 2.07
C MET A 1 16.06 -26.12 2.26
N ALA A 2 16.75 -25.41 1.37
CA ALA A 2 16.88 -23.95 1.42
C ALA A 2 15.66 -23.28 0.75
N VAL A 3 15.17 -22.20 1.35
CA VAL A 3 14.11 -21.34 0.80
C VAL A 3 14.78 -20.20 0.03
N GLN A 4 14.28 -19.88 -1.16
CA GLN A 4 14.79 -18.78 -1.98
C GLN A 4 13.69 -17.73 -2.22
N VAL A 5 14.08 -16.46 -2.35
CA VAL A 5 13.18 -15.39 -2.77
C VAL A 5 12.99 -15.49 -4.28
N LYS A 6 11.75 -15.76 -4.71
CA LYS A 6 11.38 -15.87 -6.13
C LYS A 6 11.10 -14.51 -6.75
N GLU A 7 10.43 -13.63 -6.02
CA GLU A 7 9.99 -12.34 -6.52
C GLU A 7 9.82 -11.35 -5.36
N THR A 8 10.20 -10.09 -5.59
CA THR A 8 9.99 -9.00 -4.64
C THR A 8 9.00 -8.01 -5.24
N LYS A 9 7.89 -7.78 -4.56
CA LYS A 9 6.83 -6.84 -4.96
C LYS A 9 6.73 -5.70 -3.97
N LEU A 10 6.19 -4.57 -4.42
CA LEU A 10 5.81 -3.48 -3.54
C LEU A 10 4.31 -3.55 -3.24
N MET A 11 3.98 -3.19 -2.02
CA MET A 11 2.63 -2.92 -1.56
C MET A 11 2.57 -1.47 -1.06
N LEU A 12 1.51 -0.77 -1.42
CA LEU A 12 1.25 0.59 -0.97
C LEU A 12 0.03 0.59 -0.05
N LYS A 13 0.25 0.97 1.21
CA LYS A 13 -0.80 1.07 2.22
C LYS A 13 -1.13 2.53 2.47
N SER A 14 -2.32 2.97 2.08
CA SER A 14 -2.83 4.33 2.28
C SER A 14 -3.86 4.35 3.41
N VAL A 15 -3.75 5.32 4.32
CA VAL A 15 -4.65 5.52 5.46
C VAL A 15 -5.42 6.81 5.27
N PHE A 16 -6.73 6.72 5.49
CA PHE A 16 -7.68 7.83 5.42
C PHE A 16 -8.38 7.96 6.77
N ALA A 17 -8.51 9.19 7.26
CA ALA A 17 -9.18 9.50 8.51
C ALA A 17 -10.48 10.27 8.24
N ASP A 18 -11.57 9.80 8.82
CA ASP A 18 -12.88 10.45 8.75
C ASP A 18 -13.33 10.80 10.16
N ASN A 19 -13.53 12.11 10.39
CA ASN A 19 -13.98 12.65 11.67
C ASN A 19 -15.40 13.25 11.59
N SER A 20 -16.10 13.09 10.46
CA SER A 20 -17.40 13.73 10.21
C SER A 20 -18.51 13.34 11.20
N SER A 21 -18.43 12.14 11.78
CA SER A 21 -19.45 11.62 12.72
C SER A 21 -19.10 11.83 14.20
N GLY A 22 -18.09 12.65 14.53
CA GLY A 22 -17.61 12.85 15.91
C GLY A 22 -16.83 11.66 16.50
N VAL A 23 -16.66 10.58 15.74
CA VAL A 23 -15.85 9.40 16.08
C VAL A 23 -14.83 9.23 14.96
N MET A 24 -13.53 9.22 15.30
CA MET A 24 -12.48 9.02 14.32
C MET A 24 -12.57 7.60 13.72
N LYS A 25 -12.90 7.52 12.43
CA LYS A 25 -12.86 6.28 11.66
C LYS A 25 -11.63 6.28 10.77
N ARG A 26 -10.81 5.24 10.86
CA ARG A 26 -9.66 5.04 9.97
C ARG A 26 -9.98 3.99 8.93
N ARG A 27 -9.85 4.34 7.65
CA ARG A 27 -9.94 3.42 6.52
C ARG A 27 -8.56 3.20 5.95
N THR A 28 -8.28 1.97 5.54
CA THR A 28 -7.01 1.61 4.92
C THR A 28 -7.27 1.00 3.56
N VAL A 29 -6.53 1.45 2.55
CA VAL A 29 -6.48 0.82 1.24
C VAL A 29 -5.08 0.28 1.01
N THR A 30 -5.01 -1.00 0.64
CA THR A 30 -3.75 -1.67 0.31
C THR A 30 -3.75 -2.03 -1.15
N ILE A 31 -2.82 -1.47 -1.91
CA ILE A 31 -2.58 -1.83 -3.31
C ILE A 31 -1.39 -2.80 -3.33
N LYS A 32 -1.61 -3.99 -3.88
CA LYS A 32 -0.61 -5.05 -3.98
C LYS A 32 -0.14 -5.24 -5.41
N GLY A 33 0.98 -5.96 -5.56
CA GLY A 33 1.49 -6.32 -6.88
C GLY A 33 2.14 -5.16 -7.62
N ILE A 34 2.59 -4.13 -6.89
CA ILE A 34 3.26 -3.00 -7.52
C ILE A 34 4.66 -3.41 -7.93
N ASN A 35 5.04 -3.03 -9.15
CA ASN A 35 6.38 -3.26 -9.68
C ASN A 35 7.41 -2.66 -8.71
N SER A 36 8.45 -3.43 -8.38
CA SER A 36 9.52 -3.01 -7.46
C SER A 36 10.33 -1.80 -7.94
N LYS A 37 10.22 -1.44 -9.22
CA LYS A 37 10.86 -0.28 -9.83
C LYS A 37 9.99 0.98 -9.85
N ALA A 38 8.79 0.95 -9.28
CA ALA A 38 7.92 2.13 -9.22
C ALA A 38 8.59 3.26 -8.43
N SER A 39 8.56 4.49 -8.96
CA SER A 39 9.10 5.67 -8.26
C SER A 39 8.24 6.04 -7.06
N LYS A 40 8.86 6.67 -6.06
CA LYS A 40 8.14 7.18 -4.88
C LYS A 40 7.09 8.23 -5.24
N ASP A 41 7.36 9.06 -6.25
CA ASP A 41 6.43 10.09 -6.73
C ASP A 41 5.17 9.44 -7.33
N ASN A 42 5.34 8.43 -8.20
CA ASN A 42 4.20 7.71 -8.77
C ASN A 42 3.36 7.01 -7.70
N LEU A 43 4.01 6.49 -6.65
CA LEU A 43 3.33 5.85 -5.53
C LEU A 43 2.57 6.86 -4.69
N TYR A 44 3.14 8.04 -4.46
CA TYR A 44 2.47 9.12 -3.74
C TYR A 44 1.25 9.64 -4.52
N ASP A 45 1.40 9.86 -5.83
CA ASP A 45 0.30 10.27 -6.71
C ASP A 45 -0.82 9.22 -6.74
N LEU A 46 -0.46 7.93 -6.79
CA LEU A 46 -1.42 6.83 -6.70
C LEU A 46 -2.16 6.84 -5.35
N SER A 47 -1.46 7.04 -4.23
CA SER A 47 -2.08 7.17 -2.91
C SER A 47 -3.03 8.36 -2.83
N ASN A 48 -2.62 9.52 -3.35
CA ASN A 48 -3.39 10.74 -3.30
C ASN A 48 -4.63 10.68 -4.22
N GLY A 49 -4.50 10.05 -5.40
CA GLY A 49 -5.58 9.82 -6.35
C GLY A 49 -6.73 8.94 -5.83
N LEU A 50 -6.54 8.24 -4.70
CA LEU A 50 -7.60 7.49 -4.03
C LEU A 50 -8.53 8.38 -3.18
N SER A 51 -8.12 9.62 -2.86
CA SER A 51 -8.89 10.53 -1.98
C SER A 51 -10.33 10.75 -2.44
N PRO A 52 -10.65 10.93 -3.74
CA PRO A 52 -12.03 11.09 -4.20
C PRO A 52 -12.92 9.85 -4.01
N LEU A 53 -12.32 8.67 -3.84
CA LEU A 53 -13.04 7.38 -3.74
C LEU A 53 -13.37 7.01 -2.29
N ILE A 54 -12.84 7.76 -1.30
CA ILE A 54 -12.90 7.42 0.11
C ILE A 54 -13.40 8.62 0.88
N VAL A 55 -14.48 8.45 1.63
CA VAL A 55 -14.95 9.45 2.59
C VAL A 55 -13.91 9.57 3.71
N GLY A 56 -13.22 10.71 3.78
CA GLY A 56 -12.17 11.03 4.75
C GLY A 56 -11.00 11.79 4.13
N GLU A 57 -10.13 12.35 4.96
CA GLU A 57 -8.90 13.01 4.53
C GLU A 57 -7.76 11.99 4.42
N PHE A 58 -6.91 12.16 3.40
CA PHE A 58 -5.69 11.38 3.27
C PHE A 58 -4.74 11.71 4.43
N ALA A 59 -4.43 10.70 5.25
CA ALA A 59 -3.61 10.88 6.44
C ALA A 59 -2.15 10.50 6.17
N SER A 60 -1.92 9.33 5.57
CA SER A 60 -0.56 8.85 5.29
C SER A 60 -0.54 7.68 4.31
N SER A 61 0.63 7.44 3.71
CA SER A 61 0.92 6.25 2.93
C SER A 61 2.22 5.60 3.38
N SER A 62 2.29 4.27 3.36
CA SER A 62 3.49 3.51 3.68
C SER A 62 3.79 2.49 2.60
N LEU A 63 5.06 2.41 2.22
CA LEU A 63 5.58 1.41 1.29
C LEU A 63 5.98 0.16 2.08
N ILE A 64 5.52 -1.00 1.62
CA ILE A 64 5.80 -2.30 2.23
C ILE A 64 6.37 -3.22 1.13
N THR A 65 7.49 -3.87 1.41
CA THR A 65 8.08 -4.85 0.50
C THR A 65 7.49 -6.23 0.80
N GLU A 66 7.01 -6.93 -0.23
CA GLU A 66 6.51 -8.31 -0.17
C GLU A 66 7.49 -9.23 -0.87
N GLU A 67 8.00 -10.24 -0.16
CA GLU A 67 8.84 -11.29 -0.74
C GLU A 67 8.02 -12.56 -0.96
N VAL A 68 7.96 -13.01 -2.21
CA VAL A 68 7.36 -14.29 -2.58
C VAL A 68 8.45 -15.35 -2.51
N LEU A 69 8.30 -16.29 -1.57
CA LEU A 69 9.27 -17.36 -1.35
C LEU A 69 8.93 -18.59 -2.19
N SER A 70 9.95 -19.27 -2.71
CA SER A 70 9.82 -20.59 -3.34
C SER A 70 10.77 -21.59 -2.71
N LYS A 71 10.35 -22.86 -2.70
CA LYS A 71 11.23 -23.97 -2.33
C LYS A 71 12.16 -24.27 -3.52
N ASN A 72 13.45 -24.49 -3.26
CA ASN A 72 14.30 -25.11 -4.28
C ASN A 72 13.72 -26.49 -4.62
N ALA A 73 13.44 -26.69 -5.91
CA ALA A 73 13.11 -28.00 -6.48
C ALA A 73 14.35 -28.88 -6.51
#